data_AF-A0A314YET9-F1
#
_entry.id   AF-A0A314YET9-F1
#
_cell.length_a   1.000
_cell.length_b   1.000
_cell.length_c   1.000
_cell.angle_alpha   90.00
_cell.angle_beta   90.00
_cell.angle_gamma   90.00
#
_symmetry.space_group_name_H-M   'P 1'
#
loop_
_entity.id
_entity.type
_entity.pdbx_description
1 polymer ?
#
loop_
_entity_poly.entity_id
_entity_poly.type
_entity_poly.pdbx_seq_one_letter_code
_entity_poly.pdbx_strand_id
1 'polypeptide(L)'
;MAIEITKFDEFAQAAFRGYKSLNRIQSRMFRTVYYTNENILVCAPIGAGKRNIAMISILHEIGQHFKDEVNAKEADKVANQLQSTGISSGGDGAASS
;
A
#
# COMPACT_ATOMS: atom_id res chain seq x y z
N MET A 1 6.76 -23.65 -2.16
CA MET A 1 8.01 -22.95 -2.53
C MET A 1 8.29 -21.87 -1.49
N ALA A 2 9.55 -21.56 -1.22
CA ALA A 2 9.91 -20.47 -0.32
C ALA A 2 9.72 -19.13 -1.06
N ILE A 3 9.16 -18.13 -0.37
CA ILE A 3 8.99 -16.78 -0.92
C ILE A 3 10.26 -15.98 -0.63
N GLU A 4 10.87 -15.43 -1.67
CA GLU A 4 12.04 -14.55 -1.54
C GLU A 4 11.65 -13.19 -0.98
N ILE A 5 12.56 -12.55 -0.24
CA ILE A 5 12.32 -11.20 0.31
C ILE A 5 12.13 -10.17 -0.80
N THR A 6 12.68 -10.40 -1.99
CA THR A 6 12.48 -9.58 -3.20
C THR A 6 11.02 -9.47 -3.65
N LYS A 7 10.12 -10.32 -3.12
CA LYS A 7 8.67 -10.25 -3.39
C LYS A 7 7.93 -9.19 -2.56
N PHE A 8 8.56 -8.66 -1.52
CA PHE A 8 8.03 -7.53 -0.77
C PHE A 8 8.24 -6.22 -1.53
N ASP A 9 7.43 -5.21 -1.21
CA ASP A 9 7.70 -3.84 -1.66
C ASP A 9 9.01 -3.32 -1.07
N GLU A 10 9.66 -2.38 -1.76
CA GLU A 10 11.01 -1.91 -1.40
C GLU A 10 11.12 -1.44 0.06
N PHE A 11 10.10 -0.73 0.57
CA PHE A 11 10.06 -0.28 1.96
C PHE A 11 9.99 -1.48 2.94
N ALA A 12 9.22 -2.51 2.60
CA ALA A 12 9.00 -3.68 3.45
C ALA A 12 10.21 -4.64 3.45
N GLN A 13 11.00 -4.65 2.37
CA GLN A 13 12.27 -5.40 2.32
C GLN A 13 13.27 -4.94 3.40
N ALA A 14 13.23 -3.66 3.78
CA ALA A 14 14.11 -3.12 4.81
C ALA A 14 13.91 -3.80 6.18
N ALA A 15 12.69 -4.26 6.49
CA ALA A 15 12.39 -4.98 7.72
C ALA A 15 12.99 -6.39 7.78
N PHE A 16 13.40 -6.93 6.63
CA PHE A 16 13.96 -8.28 6.48
C PHE A 16 15.42 -8.27 5.99
N ARG A 17 16.19 -7.21 6.29
CA ARG A 17 17.63 -7.16 5.95
C ARG A 17 18.36 -8.41 6.46
N GLY A 18 19.14 -9.03 5.57
CA GLY A 18 19.87 -10.27 5.85
C GLY A 18 19.07 -11.56 5.63
N TYR A 19 17.76 -11.48 5.38
CA TYR A 19 16.95 -12.64 5.02
C TYR A 19 16.99 -12.84 3.50
N LYS A 20 17.14 -14.09 3.06
CA LYS A 20 17.02 -14.46 1.63
C LYS A 20 15.58 -14.81 1.25
N SER A 21 14.91 -15.56 2.13
CA SER A 21 13.55 -16.03 1.92
C SER A 21 12.82 -16.28 3.23
N LEU A 22 11.49 -16.29 3.17
CA LEU A 22 10.62 -16.72 4.26
C LEU A 22 10.67 -18.23 4.46
N ASN A 23 10.39 -18.68 5.69
CA ASN A 23 10.28 -20.11 5.99
C ASN A 23 9.00 -20.72 5.35
N ARG A 24 8.83 -22.04 5.45
CA ARG A 24 7.70 -22.75 4.83
C ARG A 24 6.32 -22.28 5.33
N ILE A 25 6.18 -21.99 6.62
CA ILE A 25 4.89 -21.56 7.21
C ILE A 25 4.61 -20.10 6.80
N GLN A 26 5.58 -19.23 6.98
CA GLN A 26 5.52 -17.81 6.56
C GLN A 26 5.19 -17.69 5.07
N SER A 27 5.85 -18.46 4.21
CA SER A 27 5.63 -18.46 2.76
C SER A 27 4.20 -18.86 2.38
N ARG A 28 3.59 -19.81 3.12
CA ARG A 28 2.19 -20.21 2.89
C ARG A 28 1.21 -19.10 3.28
N MET A 29 1.54 -18.36 4.33
CA MET A 29 0.66 -17.31 4.85
C MET A 29 0.87 -15.95 4.17
N PHE A 30 2.03 -15.75 3.54
CA PHE A 30 2.45 -14.47 2.98
C PHE A 30 1.36 -13.81 2.12
N ARG A 31 0.69 -14.58 1.25
CA ARG A 31 -0.35 -14.01 0.37
C ARG A 31 -1.51 -13.40 1.16
N THR A 32 -2.05 -14.14 2.12
CA THR A 32 -3.18 -13.66 2.95
C THR A 32 -2.72 -12.50 3.84
N VAL A 33 -1.54 -12.60 4.45
CA VAL A 33 -1.07 -11.62 5.43
C VAL A 33 -0.61 -10.30 4.79
N TYR A 34 -0.03 -10.34 3.58
CA TYR A 34 0.61 -9.17 2.95
C TYR A 34 -0.21 -8.53 1.83
N TYR A 35 -1.23 -9.20 1.31
CA TYR A 35 -2.05 -8.67 0.21
C TYR A 35 -3.54 -8.60 0.50
N THR A 36 -3.98 -8.98 1.71
CA THR A 36 -5.40 -8.95 2.08
C THR A 36 -5.57 -8.36 3.49
N ASN A 37 -6.77 -7.83 3.76
CA ASN A 37 -7.18 -7.32 5.07
C ASN A 37 -7.99 -8.35 5.88
N GLU A 38 -7.81 -9.64 5.60
CA GLU A 38 -8.55 -10.69 6.32
C GLU A 38 -8.01 -10.89 7.74
N ASN A 39 -8.90 -11.20 8.68
CA ASN A 39 -8.54 -11.58 10.03
C ASN A 39 -7.95 -13.00 10.04
N ILE A 40 -6.79 -13.19 10.67
CA ILE A 40 -6.05 -14.45 10.64
C ILE A 40 -5.78 -14.96 12.07
N LEU A 41 -6.06 -16.25 12.31
CA LEU A 41 -5.63 -16.98 13.49
C LEU A 41 -4.44 -17.90 13.15
N VAL A 42 -3.30 -17.71 13.82
CA VAL A 42 -2.07 -18.51 13.57
C VAL A 42 -1.76 -19.42 14.75
N CYS A 43 -2.08 -20.70 14.62
CA CYS A 43 -1.68 -21.74 15.57
C CYS A 43 -0.41 -22.44 15.09
N ALA A 44 0.74 -22.12 15.70
CA ALA A 44 2.02 -22.73 15.36
C ALA A 44 2.93 -22.87 16.59
N PRO A 45 3.88 -23.82 16.62
CA PRO A 45 4.79 -24.02 17.75
C PRO A 45 5.77 -22.84 17.97
N ILE A 46 6.49 -22.87 19.08
CA ILE A 46 7.60 -21.94 19.34
C ILE A 46 8.69 -22.18 18.28
N GLY A 47 9.28 -21.11 17.74
CA GLY A 47 10.29 -21.21 16.66
C GLY A 47 9.72 -21.32 15.24
N ALA A 48 8.40 -21.46 15.05
CA ALA A 48 7.78 -21.49 13.71
C ALA A 48 7.85 -20.15 12.94
N GLY A 49 8.34 -19.08 13.58
CA GLY A 49 8.50 -17.77 12.95
C GLY A 49 7.26 -16.89 12.97
N LYS A 50 6.33 -17.09 13.92
CA LYS A 50 5.12 -16.26 14.11
C LYS A 50 5.41 -14.77 14.25
N ARG A 51 6.55 -14.40 14.86
CA ARG A 51 6.99 -12.99 14.98
C ARG A 51 7.11 -12.31 13.62
N ASN A 52 7.70 -12.98 12.64
CA ASN A 52 7.81 -12.41 11.29
C ASN A 52 6.44 -12.36 10.61
N ILE A 53 5.52 -13.29 10.90
CA ILE A 53 4.15 -13.23 10.36
C ILE A 53 3.44 -11.97 10.86
N ALA A 54 3.54 -11.67 12.17
CA ALA A 54 3.01 -10.43 12.72
C ALA A 54 3.68 -9.18 12.12
N MET A 55 5.00 -9.21 11.90
CA MET A 55 5.71 -8.12 11.23
C MET A 55 5.18 -7.89 9.80
N ILE A 56 4.91 -8.96 9.04
CA ILE A 56 4.34 -8.86 7.70
C ILE A 56 2.96 -8.19 7.75
N SER A 57 2.11 -8.52 8.74
CA SER A 57 0.81 -7.86 8.95
C SER A 57 0.96 -6.36 9.21
N ILE A 58 1.93 -5.97 10.04
CA ILE A 58 2.19 -4.55 10.36
C ILE A 58 2.67 -3.81 9.11
N LEU A 59 3.57 -4.41 8.32
CA LEU A 59 4.08 -3.82 7.09
C LEU A 59 2.99 -3.66 6.03
N HIS A 60 2.06 -4.61 5.95
CA HIS A 60 0.89 -4.48 5.09
C HIS A 60 0.06 -3.25 5.46
N GLU A 61 -0.27 -3.07 6.75
CA GLU A 61 -1.04 -1.91 7.21
C GLU A 61 -0.29 -0.61 6.91
N ILE A 62 1.00 -0.52 7.26
CA ILE A 62 1.83 0.65 6.93
C ILE A 62 1.79 0.93 5.41
N GLY A 63 1.93 -0.10 4.58
CA GLY A 63 1.88 0.03 3.13
C GLY A 63 0.55 0.55 2.58
N GLN A 64 -0.58 0.26 3.24
CA GLN A 64 -1.89 0.80 2.85
C GLN A 64 -1.96 2.31 3.13
N HIS A 65 -1.63 2.73 4.35
CA HIS A 65 -1.71 4.16 4.75
C HIS A 65 -0.72 5.04 3.96
N PHE A 66 0.45 4.52 3.61
CA PHE A 66 1.39 5.25 2.73
C PHE A 66 0.84 5.47 1.32
N LYS A 67 0.10 4.49 0.76
CA LYS A 67 -0.53 4.64 -0.56
C LYS A 67 -1.68 5.62 -0.51
N ASP A 68 -2.48 5.58 0.55
CA ASP A 68 -3.61 6.48 0.74
C ASP A 68 -3.18 7.95 0.84
N GLU A 69 -2.10 8.25 1.59
CA GLU A 69 -1.57 9.60 1.67
C GLU A 69 -1.02 10.14 0.34
N VAL A 70 -0.36 9.29 -0.45
CA VAL A 70 0.16 9.68 -1.78
C VAL A 70 -1.00 9.94 -2.73
N ASN A 71 -2.00 9.05 -2.74
CA ASN A 71 -3.15 9.15 -3.62
C ASN A 71 -4.04 10.37 -3.27
N ALA A 72 -4.18 10.70 -1.99
CA ALA A 72 -4.86 11.91 -1.53
C ALA A 72 -4.16 13.19 -2.04
N LYS A 73 -2.82 13.25 -1.92
CA LYS A 73 -2.02 14.40 -2.40
C LYS A 73 -2.05 14.56 -3.93
N GLU A 74 -2.14 13.45 -4.67
CA GLU A 74 -2.31 13.50 -6.13
C GLU A 74 -3.70 13.97 -6.54
N ALA A 75 -4.75 13.51 -5.86
CA ALA A 75 -6.11 13.99 -6.09
C ALA A 75 -6.24 15.50 -5.80
N ASP A 76 -5.62 16.00 -4.73
CA ASP A 76 -5.58 17.43 -4.40
C ASP A 76 -4.86 18.24 -5.48
N LYS A 77 -3.77 17.71 -6.06
CA LYS A 77 -3.08 18.35 -7.19
C LYS A 77 -3.97 18.43 -8.44
N VAL A 78 -4.65 17.34 -8.79
CA VAL A 78 -5.54 17.29 -9.97
C VAL A 78 -6.71 18.25 -9.81
N ALA A 79 -7.32 18.31 -8.61
CA ALA A 79 -8.40 19.24 -8.31
C ALA A 79 -7.94 20.71 -8.42
N ASN A 80 -6.75 21.03 -7.91
CA ASN A 80 -6.17 22.37 -8.02
C ASN A 80 -5.79 22.76 -9.47
N GLN A 81 -5.45 21.78 -10.32
CA GLN A 81 -5.08 22.03 -11.71
C GLN A 81 -6.31 22.28 -12.62
N LEU A 82 -7.48 21.70 -12.31
CA LEU A 82 -8.74 22.00 -13.00
C LEU A 82 -9.26 23.42 -12.72
N GLN A 83 -8.94 23.99 -11.55
CA GLN A 83 -9.30 25.36 -11.22
C GLN A 83 -8.44 26.40 -11.97
N SER A 84 -7.22 26.05 -12.41
CA SER A 84 -6.35 26.97 -13.18
C SER A 84 -6.66 27.00 -14.68
N THR A 85 -7.35 26.00 -15.22
CA THR A 85 -7.87 26.03 -16.59
C THR A 85 -9.20 26.77 -16.60
N GLY A 86 -9.14 28.09 -16.42
CA GLY A 86 -10.29 28.96 -16.62
C GLY A 86 -10.79 28.84 -18.06
N ILE A 87 -11.83 28.03 -18.29
CA ILE A 87 -12.78 28.32 -19.36
C ILE A 87 -13.67 29.42 -18.78
N SER A 88 -13.17 30.66 -18.84
CA SER A 88 -14.06 31.81 -18.81
C SER A 88 -14.91 31.71 -20.06
N SER A 89 -16.16 31.28 -19.91
CA SER A 89 -17.16 31.50 -20.94
C SER A 89 -17.34 33.01 -21.06
N GLY A 90 -16.56 33.61 -21.96
CA GLY A 90 -16.78 34.96 -22.45
C GLY A 90 -18.14 34.99 -23.13
N GLY A 91 -19.16 35.42 -22.40
CA GLY A 91 -20.41 35.88 -22.97
C GLY A 91 -20.24 37.34 -23.35
N ASP A 92 -19.77 37.58 -24.58
CA ASP A 92 -19.82 38.90 -25.20
C ASP A 92 -21.27 39.38 -25.28
N GLY A 93 -21.46 40.67 -25.01
CA GLY A 93 -22.76 41.31 -24.92
C GLY A 93 -23.50 41.44 -26.25
N ALA A 94 -24.82 41.57 -26.13
CA ALA A 94 -25.71 42.23 -27.09
C ALA A 94 -26.88 42.79 -26.25
N ALA A 95 -26.90 44.10 -25.99
CA ALA A 95 -27.50 45.15 -26.82
C ALA A 95 -29.01 45.30 -26.59
N SER A 96 -29.40 46.55 -26.32
CA SER A 96 -30.75 47.15 -26.42
C SER A 96 -31.80 46.59 -25.46
N SER A 97 -32.66 47.37 -24.81
CA SER A 97 -33.18 48.72 -25.04
C SER A 97 -33.77 49.26 -23.74
#